data_AF-A0A7Z9V5G8-F1
#
_entry.id   AF-A0A7Z9V5G8-F1
#
_cell.length_a   1.000
_cell.length_b   1.000
_cell.length_c   1.000
_cell.angle_alpha   90.00
_cell.angle_beta   90.00
_cell.angle_gamma   90.00
#
_symmetry.space_group_name_H-M   'P 1'
#
loop_
_entity.id
_entity.type
_entity.pdbx_description
1 polymer ?
#
loop_
_entity_poly.entity_id
_entity_poly.type
_entity_poly.pdbx_seq_one_letter_code
_entity_poly.pdbx_strand_id
1 'polypeptide(L)'
;DQETIIDVSIRYGVGYGRNTTPGDPVKNLQTLYDRTIELFVISENLHHFARLRPEQFSSVPVYAKETATFQLRHRFPWGGRYRAVVTFAHRGSVYHKQFDLLVEGKDMPPKGPPDLSRQRVFESAPYAATSEPMSRVYEVSLELDPAHPQPGQEIELRYQVHDVRNQPIRNLQVFEGTEMRVAFVRDDLDFFGTEDPQVVEDPALIPIVPRIATKMLYGRGVLREVLPDGRVVIDHGPILDLVSIAGTLRFRVADPDAHQKVAPGDWVEFWLKNEPRIGMLITRIEPISSQAAPRHRDSIRPSPNHPIFPGPVVPIRHVFPARGHYVVYGQFMHENHVVTTRFSIEVGKPDVTQTPVLDIQEGQYLSRSRLTKQELNGMRIYNSSSSHSNQPIDMRIGDGELFPANTVTCASCHSSDGRGRREGGAVAVDIRHDTITKPYVRTTESGRTRSPYSDLLLKRVIVEGVDSDGHILDFTMPRWHMSDIDLEDLIAYLHRLGSVNAPGVTTDTVRIGTVLDLSGPLAKTGAAVRHVLERVFENVNQGKKVYGRSIELIVGDGRNDQVRSLEAAKRLVQEEQVLAFIGNLGDAATRHVIPYLEAQGIPLIAPLAPA
;
A
#
# COMPACT_ATOMS: atom_id res chain seq x y z
N ASP A 1 -7.85 31.02 7.77
CA ASP A 1 -9.00 31.85 8.20
C ASP A 1 -10.15 31.96 7.19
N GLN A 2 -9.88 32.12 5.89
CA GLN A 2 -10.92 32.09 4.86
C GLN A 2 -11.43 30.66 4.59
N GLU A 3 -12.71 30.53 4.25
CA GLU A 3 -13.29 29.27 3.77
C GLU A 3 -12.89 29.05 2.32
N THR A 4 -12.20 27.95 2.06
CA THR A 4 -11.75 27.55 0.73
C THR A 4 -12.65 26.43 0.22
N ILE A 5 -13.08 26.57 -1.03
CA ILE A 5 -13.77 25.50 -1.77
C ILE A 5 -12.70 24.65 -2.47
N ILE A 6 -12.74 23.34 -2.25
CA ILE A 6 -11.85 22.35 -2.84
C ILE A 6 -12.69 21.51 -3.80
N ASP A 7 -12.42 21.65 -5.10
CA ASP A 7 -13.06 20.86 -6.15
C ASP A 7 -12.24 19.59 -6.41
N VAL A 8 -12.80 18.44 -6.04
CA VAL A 8 -12.20 17.12 -6.28
C VAL A 8 -12.85 16.51 -7.51
N SER A 9 -12.07 16.30 -8.58
CA SER A 9 -12.54 15.65 -9.81
C SER A 9 -11.83 14.31 -10.02
N ILE A 10 -12.60 13.25 -10.19
CA ILE A 10 -12.09 11.89 -10.43
C ILE A 10 -12.26 11.57 -11.92
N ARG A 11 -11.15 11.32 -12.60
CA ARG A 11 -11.07 11.13 -14.05
C ARG A 11 -10.28 9.86 -14.40
N TYR A 12 -10.66 9.20 -15.50
CA TYR A 12 -9.88 8.08 -16.02
C TYR A 12 -8.54 8.56 -16.58
N GLY A 13 -7.47 7.82 -16.28
CA GLY A 13 -6.15 8.02 -16.86
C GLY A 13 -5.98 7.33 -18.21
N VAL A 14 -4.80 7.50 -18.81
CA VAL A 14 -4.43 6.78 -20.04
C VAL A 14 -4.42 5.27 -19.80
N GLY A 15 -5.05 4.50 -20.69
CA GLY A 15 -5.02 3.04 -20.67
C GLY A 15 -6.08 2.33 -19.82
N TYR A 16 -7.03 3.06 -19.23
CA TYR A 16 -8.11 2.44 -18.47
C TYR A 16 -9.26 2.02 -19.40
N GLY A 17 -9.42 0.71 -19.68
CA GLY A 17 -10.58 0.11 -20.37
C GLY A 17 -10.74 0.40 -21.88
N ARG A 18 -11.44 -0.48 -22.63
CA ARG A 18 -11.65 -0.34 -24.09
C ARG A 18 -12.60 0.80 -24.51
N ASN A 19 -13.43 1.32 -23.60
CA ASN A 19 -14.54 2.25 -23.89
C ASN A 19 -14.48 3.57 -23.10
N THR A 20 -13.32 3.95 -22.55
CA THR A 20 -13.17 5.13 -21.68
C THR A 20 -12.04 6.02 -22.19
N THR A 21 -12.34 7.31 -22.38
CA THR A 21 -11.35 8.28 -22.87
C THR A 21 -10.59 8.84 -21.67
N PRO A 22 -9.26 9.02 -21.76
CA PRO A 22 -8.51 9.71 -20.71
C PRO A 22 -9.09 11.10 -20.48
N GLY A 23 -9.31 11.47 -19.21
CA GLY A 23 -9.98 12.71 -18.85
C GLY A 23 -11.51 12.62 -18.76
N ASP A 24 -12.14 11.49 -19.09
CA ASP A 24 -13.57 11.27 -18.85
C ASP A 24 -13.85 11.11 -17.34
N PRO A 25 -15.01 11.57 -16.84
CA PRO A 25 -15.48 11.29 -15.49
C PRO A 25 -15.53 9.79 -15.16
N VAL A 26 -15.03 9.42 -13.98
CA VAL A 26 -15.20 8.05 -13.47
C VAL A 26 -16.66 7.81 -13.14
N LYS A 27 -17.31 6.95 -13.93
CA LYS A 27 -18.71 6.56 -13.74
C LYS A 27 -18.83 5.44 -12.70
N ASN A 28 -19.98 5.37 -12.04
CA ASN A 28 -20.32 4.32 -11.07
C ASN A 28 -19.33 4.25 -9.88
N LEU A 29 -19.03 5.41 -9.28
CA LEU A 29 -18.36 5.45 -7.99
C LEU A 29 -19.20 4.72 -6.95
N GLN A 30 -18.59 3.81 -6.22
CA GLN A 30 -19.24 3.02 -5.19
C GLN A 30 -19.29 3.81 -3.89
N THR A 31 -20.45 3.76 -3.22
CA THR A 31 -20.58 4.30 -1.87
C THR A 31 -20.13 3.24 -0.87
N LEU A 32 -19.06 3.53 -0.12
CA LEU A 32 -18.54 2.69 0.96
C LEU A 32 -18.88 3.31 2.30
N TYR A 33 -19.57 2.57 3.18
CA TYR A 33 -19.93 3.05 4.52
C TYR A 33 -20.57 4.45 4.49
N ASP A 34 -21.56 4.64 3.62
CA ASP A 34 -22.26 5.90 3.37
C ASP A 34 -21.38 7.07 2.85
N ARG A 35 -20.25 6.76 2.22
CA ARG A 35 -19.31 7.76 1.66
C ARG A 35 -19.07 7.52 0.19
N THR A 36 -19.28 8.56 -0.62
CA THR A 36 -18.94 8.53 -2.05
C THR A 36 -17.45 8.78 -2.25
N ILE A 37 -16.90 9.77 -1.54
CA ILE A 37 -15.47 10.07 -1.45
C ILE A 37 -15.14 10.55 -0.03
N GLU A 38 -13.87 10.54 0.33
CA GLU A 38 -13.36 11.16 1.56
C GLU A 38 -12.05 11.90 1.25
N LEU A 39 -11.94 13.15 1.70
CA LEU A 39 -10.74 13.96 1.55
C LEU A 39 -10.12 14.21 2.91
N PHE A 40 -8.88 13.79 3.07
CA PHE A 40 -8.05 14.10 4.22
C PHE A 40 -7.17 15.30 3.90
N VAL A 41 -7.10 16.28 4.80
CA VAL A 41 -6.20 17.44 4.70
C VAL A 41 -5.29 17.43 5.92
N ILE A 42 -3.99 17.26 5.67
CA ILE A 42 -2.98 17.04 6.71
C ILE A 42 -1.90 18.10 6.55
N SER A 43 -1.57 18.84 7.61
CA SER A 43 -0.47 19.80 7.54
C SER A 43 0.91 19.12 7.57
N GLU A 44 1.93 19.73 6.97
CA GLU A 44 3.31 19.24 6.99
C GLU A 44 3.89 19.11 8.40
N ASN A 45 3.49 19.99 9.33
CA ASN A 45 3.85 19.86 10.74
C ASN A 45 3.03 18.81 11.50
N LEU A 46 2.03 18.17 10.86
CA LEU A 46 1.15 17.13 11.42
C LEU A 46 0.26 17.62 12.58
N HIS A 47 0.10 18.93 12.76
CA HIS A 47 -0.76 19.49 13.82
C HIS A 47 -2.22 19.63 13.39
N HIS A 48 -2.45 19.74 12.09
CA HIS A 48 -3.78 19.84 11.50
C HIS A 48 -4.11 18.57 10.74
N PHE A 49 -5.27 18.01 11.06
CA PHE A 49 -5.85 16.86 10.40
C PHE A 49 -7.35 17.11 10.25
N ALA A 50 -7.84 17.15 9.02
CA ALA A 50 -9.25 17.29 8.72
C ALA A 50 -9.71 16.16 7.80
N ARG A 51 -10.92 15.66 8.04
CA ARG A 51 -11.59 14.65 7.24
C ARG A 51 -12.89 15.23 6.69
N LEU A 52 -12.95 15.38 5.37
CA LEU A 52 -13.98 16.12 4.65
C LEU A 52 -14.74 15.19 3.72
N ARG A 53 -16.06 15.34 3.67
CA ARG A 53 -16.94 14.53 2.82
C ARG A 53 -18.05 15.38 2.23
N PRO A 54 -18.49 15.09 0.99
CA PRO A 54 -19.63 15.83 0.41
C PRO A 54 -20.90 15.69 1.26
N GLU A 55 -21.09 14.50 1.86
CA GLU A 55 -22.23 14.14 2.69
C GLU A 55 -22.33 14.93 4.01
N GLN A 56 -21.27 15.66 4.43
CA GLN A 56 -21.30 16.48 5.65
C GLN A 56 -22.21 17.71 5.52
N PHE A 57 -22.46 18.19 4.30
CA PHE A 57 -23.18 19.44 4.05
C PHE A 57 -24.59 19.21 3.49
N SER A 58 -24.77 18.16 2.68
CA SER A 58 -26.06 17.76 2.10
C SER A 58 -25.96 16.36 1.49
N SER A 59 -27.09 15.80 1.02
CA SER A 59 -27.04 14.60 0.18
C SER A 59 -26.25 14.88 -1.10
N VAL A 60 -25.38 13.94 -1.49
CA VAL A 60 -24.59 14.07 -2.73
C VAL A 60 -25.54 14.11 -3.94
N PRO A 61 -25.55 15.19 -4.72
CA PRO A 61 -26.40 15.26 -5.90
C PRO A 61 -26.05 14.20 -6.93
N VAL A 62 -27.05 13.68 -7.65
CA VAL A 62 -26.86 12.68 -8.70
C VAL A 62 -25.84 13.16 -9.75
N TYR A 63 -25.94 14.44 -10.16
CA TYR A 63 -25.01 15.02 -11.14
C TYR A 63 -23.56 15.04 -10.66
N ALA A 64 -23.29 15.11 -9.35
CA ALA A 64 -21.93 15.09 -8.81
C ALA A 64 -21.30 13.70 -8.94
N LYS A 65 -22.11 12.64 -8.81
CA LYS A 65 -21.69 11.25 -9.06
C LYS A 65 -21.52 10.97 -10.56
N GLU A 66 -22.36 11.54 -11.40
CA GLU A 66 -22.27 11.39 -12.86
C GLU A 66 -21.06 12.14 -13.45
N THR A 67 -20.82 13.36 -12.97
CA THR A 67 -19.67 14.18 -13.36
C THR A 67 -18.42 13.84 -12.58
N ALA A 68 -18.48 12.96 -11.57
CA ALA A 68 -17.39 12.58 -10.68
C ALA A 68 -16.62 13.79 -10.12
N THR A 69 -17.34 14.88 -9.82
CA THR A 69 -16.79 16.13 -9.31
C THR A 69 -17.52 16.50 -8.02
N PHE A 70 -16.76 16.77 -6.97
CA PHE A 70 -17.27 16.98 -5.62
C PHE A 70 -16.67 18.26 -5.03
N GLN A 71 -17.53 19.11 -4.48
CA GLN A 71 -17.11 20.35 -3.83
C GLN A 71 -17.06 20.15 -2.32
N LEU A 72 -15.90 20.41 -1.74
CA LEU A 72 -15.66 20.32 -0.31
C LEU A 72 -15.26 21.67 0.23
N ARG A 73 -15.54 21.94 1.50
CA ARG A 73 -15.21 23.22 2.13
C ARG A 73 -14.26 23.00 3.28
N HIS A 74 -13.23 23.83 3.36
CA HIS A 74 -12.25 23.76 4.43
C HIS A 74 -11.68 25.13 4.79
N ARG A 75 -11.38 25.32 6.08
CA ARG A 75 -10.64 26.49 6.57
C ARG A 75 -9.27 26.04 7.03
N PHE A 76 -8.24 26.46 6.30
CA PHE A 76 -6.87 26.20 6.69
C PHE A 76 -6.47 27.10 7.88
N PRO A 77 -5.89 26.53 8.95
CA PRO A 77 -5.50 27.30 10.13
C PRO A 77 -4.24 28.16 9.90
N TRP A 78 -3.34 27.73 9.01
CA TRP A 78 -2.08 28.40 8.70
C TRP A 78 -1.75 28.31 7.20
N GLY A 79 -0.91 29.23 6.71
CA GLY A 79 -0.21 29.08 5.44
C GLY A 79 0.93 28.06 5.56
N GLY A 80 1.27 27.39 4.46
CA GLY A 80 2.29 26.35 4.39
C GLY A 80 1.87 25.16 3.53
N ARG A 81 2.64 24.07 3.60
CA ARG A 81 2.35 22.84 2.85
C ARG A 81 1.35 21.96 3.59
N TYR A 82 0.42 21.40 2.82
CA TYR A 82 -0.54 20.40 3.26
C TYR A 82 -0.54 19.23 2.28
N ARG A 83 -0.77 18.02 2.79
CA ARG A 83 -1.05 16.82 2.01
C ARG A 83 -2.56 16.60 1.98
N ALA A 84 -3.13 16.62 0.78
CA ALA A 84 -4.49 16.21 0.51
C ALA A 84 -4.51 14.75 0.07
N VAL A 85 -5.33 13.90 0.71
CA VAL A 85 -5.52 12.51 0.32
C VAL A 85 -6.98 12.25 0.02
N VAL A 86 -7.31 11.95 -1.23
CA VAL A 86 -8.66 11.59 -1.65
C VAL A 86 -8.79 10.07 -1.66
N THR A 87 -9.80 9.56 -0.98
CA THR A 87 -10.18 8.14 -1.01
C THR A 87 -11.53 7.97 -1.68
N PHE A 88 -11.66 6.95 -2.53
CA PHE A 88 -12.90 6.63 -3.22
C PHE A 88 -12.90 5.17 -3.67
N ALA A 89 -14.10 4.62 -3.92
CA ALA A 89 -14.25 3.25 -4.37
C ALA A 89 -14.79 3.18 -5.80
N HIS A 90 -14.22 2.27 -6.57
CA HIS A 90 -14.66 2.02 -7.93
C HIS A 90 -14.34 0.57 -8.33
N ARG A 91 -15.34 -0.13 -8.88
CA ARG A 91 -15.22 -1.53 -9.34
C ARG A 91 -14.69 -2.51 -8.28
N GLY A 92 -15.05 -2.30 -7.02
CA GLY A 92 -14.68 -3.18 -5.90
C GLY A 92 -13.31 -2.88 -5.29
N SER A 93 -12.60 -1.85 -5.77
CA SER A 93 -11.31 -1.42 -5.23
C SER A 93 -11.43 -0.05 -4.56
N VAL A 94 -10.67 0.14 -3.49
CA VAL A 94 -10.48 1.45 -2.82
C VAL A 94 -9.21 2.09 -3.36
N TYR A 95 -9.31 3.35 -3.79
CA TYR A 95 -8.23 4.14 -4.30
C TYR A 95 -7.85 5.22 -3.30
N HIS A 96 -6.55 5.47 -3.13
CA HIS A 96 -6.01 6.61 -2.40
C HIS A 96 -5.16 7.45 -3.36
N LYS A 97 -5.48 8.74 -3.52
CA LYS A 97 -4.73 9.67 -4.37
C LYS A 97 -4.27 10.86 -3.56
N GLN A 98 -2.99 11.18 -3.66
CA GLN A 98 -2.30 12.16 -2.83
C GLN A 98 -1.89 13.38 -3.65
N PHE A 99 -2.05 14.56 -3.06
CA PHE A 99 -1.74 15.85 -3.67
C PHE A 99 -1.06 16.75 -2.66
N ASP A 100 -0.04 17.49 -3.09
CA ASP A 100 0.54 18.57 -2.31
C ASP A 100 -0.22 19.86 -2.57
N LEU A 101 -0.62 20.52 -1.49
CA LEU A 101 -1.26 21.83 -1.50
C LEU A 101 -0.31 22.83 -0.84
N LEU A 102 -0.07 23.95 -1.51
CA LEU A 102 0.59 25.11 -0.91
C LEU A 102 -0.48 26.16 -0.60
N VAL A 103 -0.64 26.49 0.68
CA VAL A 103 -1.65 27.44 1.15
C VAL A 103 -0.97 28.73 1.56
N GLU A 104 -1.44 29.86 1.04
CA GLU A 104 -0.96 31.18 1.45
C GLU A 104 -1.58 31.59 2.79
N GLY A 105 -0.81 32.28 3.62
CA GLY A 105 -1.27 32.79 4.90
C GLY A 105 -0.15 32.93 5.91
N LYS A 106 -0.52 33.13 7.18
CA LYS A 106 0.43 33.18 8.29
C LYS A 106 1.18 31.85 8.40
N ASP A 107 2.50 31.91 8.52
CA ASP A 107 3.33 30.71 8.60
C ASP A 107 2.86 29.72 9.66
N MET A 108 2.84 28.45 9.25
CA MET A 108 2.59 27.32 10.11
C MET A 108 3.67 27.19 11.19
N PRO A 109 3.31 26.86 12.44
CA PRO A 109 4.30 26.64 13.48
C PRO A 109 5.20 25.44 13.13
N PRO A 110 6.48 25.47 13.56
CA PRO A 110 7.42 24.40 13.25
C PRO A 110 6.96 23.05 13.83
N LYS A 111 7.32 21.97 13.14
CA LYS A 111 7.11 20.60 13.61
C LYS A 111 7.94 20.38 14.88
N GLY A 112 7.27 20.29 16.03
CA GLY A 112 7.92 19.96 17.31
C GLY A 112 8.42 18.51 17.36
N PRO A 113 9.16 18.12 18.41
CA PRO A 113 9.54 16.73 18.62
C PRO A 113 8.30 15.83 18.79
N PRO A 114 8.36 14.54 18.37
CA PRO A 114 7.23 13.63 18.52
C PRO A 114 6.94 13.36 20.00
N ASP A 115 5.67 13.50 20.39
CA ASP A 115 5.17 13.14 21.71
C ASP A 115 4.75 11.66 21.72
N LEU A 116 5.58 10.81 22.32
CA LEU A 116 5.38 9.36 22.39
C LEU A 116 4.49 8.93 23.56
N SER A 117 3.87 9.88 24.29
CA SER A 117 2.92 9.54 25.36
C SER A 117 1.79 8.66 24.83
N ARG A 118 1.50 7.59 25.58
CA ARG A 118 0.47 6.59 25.26
C ARG A 118 -0.87 6.90 25.91
N GLN A 119 -0.94 7.93 26.75
CA GLN A 119 -2.14 8.40 27.43
C GLN A 119 -2.19 9.92 27.31
N ARG A 120 -3.28 10.44 26.76
CA ARG A 120 -3.41 11.86 26.41
C ARG A 120 -4.84 12.33 26.57
N VAL A 121 -4.98 13.64 26.76
CA VAL A 121 -6.26 14.32 26.90
C VAL A 121 -6.61 15.01 25.59
N PHE A 122 -7.84 14.81 25.13
CA PHE A 122 -8.34 15.37 23.87
C PHE A 122 -9.65 16.11 24.10
N GLU A 123 -9.80 17.26 23.42
CA GLU A 123 -11.05 18.02 23.39
C GLU A 123 -11.91 17.59 22.19
N SER A 124 -13.21 17.61 22.38
CA SER A 124 -14.18 17.29 21.33
C SER A 124 -14.72 18.54 20.64
N ALA A 125 -15.15 18.39 19.39
CA ALA A 125 -15.92 19.38 18.66
C ALA A 125 -17.38 18.90 18.45
N PRO A 126 -18.39 19.78 18.54
CA PRO A 126 -19.77 19.41 18.26
C PRO A 126 -19.95 19.04 16.78
N TYR A 127 -20.69 17.96 16.50
CA TYR A 127 -20.91 17.45 15.14
C TYR A 127 -21.90 18.29 14.30
N ALA A 128 -22.68 19.15 14.95
CA ALA A 128 -23.60 20.10 14.33
C ALA A 128 -23.73 21.35 15.19
N ALA A 129 -24.35 22.41 14.67
CA ALA A 129 -24.72 23.59 15.44
C ALA A 129 -25.87 23.27 16.43
N THR A 130 -25.59 22.40 17.40
CA THR A 130 -26.48 22.12 18.53
C THR A 130 -26.27 23.17 19.61
N SER A 131 -27.32 23.44 20.39
CA SER A 131 -27.37 24.44 21.46
C SER A 131 -26.47 24.17 22.67
N GLU A 132 -25.64 23.12 22.65
CA GLU A 132 -24.62 22.85 23.67
C GLU A 132 -23.25 23.28 23.15
N PRO A 133 -22.69 24.41 23.63
CA PRO A 133 -21.45 24.97 23.13
C PRO A 133 -20.20 24.46 23.86
N MET A 134 -20.32 23.50 24.79
CA MET A 134 -19.21 23.11 25.64
C MET A 134 -18.42 21.93 25.05
N SER A 135 -17.20 22.22 24.59
CA SER A 135 -16.19 21.19 24.32
C SER A 135 -16.04 20.27 25.53
N ARG A 136 -16.17 18.97 25.30
CA ARG A 136 -15.94 17.94 26.30
C ARG A 136 -14.51 17.45 26.21
N VAL A 137 -14.00 16.98 27.33
CA VAL A 137 -12.64 16.48 27.46
C VAL A 137 -12.69 14.96 27.62
N TYR A 138 -11.79 14.26 26.93
CA TYR A 138 -11.70 12.81 26.92
C TYR A 138 -10.26 12.40 27.23
N GLU A 139 -10.10 11.41 28.09
CA GLU A 139 -8.82 10.79 28.33
C GLU A 139 -8.75 9.52 27.48
N VAL A 140 -7.77 9.46 26.58
CA VAL A 140 -7.61 8.33 25.67
C VAL A 140 -6.23 7.75 25.87
N SER A 141 -6.16 6.43 26.02
CA SER A 141 -4.91 5.69 25.98
C SER A 141 -4.85 4.79 24.75
N LEU A 142 -3.65 4.65 24.21
CA LEU A 142 -3.33 3.81 23.06
C LEU A 142 -2.31 2.76 23.50
N GLU A 143 -2.76 1.52 23.59
CA GLU A 143 -1.89 0.36 23.79
C GLU A 143 -1.53 -0.26 22.44
N LEU A 144 -0.29 -0.74 22.30
CA LEU A 144 0.22 -1.39 21.08
C LEU A 144 0.61 -2.82 21.42
N ASP A 145 0.14 -3.78 20.62
CA ASP A 145 0.52 -5.18 20.71
C ASP A 145 1.02 -5.69 19.35
N PRO A 146 2.31 -6.00 19.19
CA PRO A 146 3.38 -5.82 20.17
C PRO A 146 3.70 -4.34 20.45
N ALA A 147 4.25 -4.06 21.64
CA ALA A 147 4.60 -2.71 22.10
C ALA A 147 5.64 -2.00 21.22
N HIS A 148 6.47 -2.77 20.50
CA HIS A 148 7.51 -2.30 19.59
C HIS A 148 7.21 -2.75 18.15
N PRO A 149 6.38 -2.00 17.41
CA PRO A 149 5.98 -2.38 16.06
C PRO A 149 7.18 -2.46 15.11
N GLN A 150 7.26 -3.56 14.35
CA GLN A 150 8.24 -3.72 13.27
C GLN A 150 7.57 -3.58 11.89
N PRO A 151 8.29 -3.09 10.86
CA PRO A 151 7.75 -3.00 9.52
C PRO A 151 7.30 -4.38 8.99
N GLY A 152 6.11 -4.44 8.38
CA GLY A 152 5.52 -5.66 7.84
C GLY A 152 4.89 -6.58 8.89
N GLN A 153 4.98 -6.24 10.18
CA GLN A 153 4.31 -6.95 11.26
C GLN A 153 2.89 -6.41 11.46
N GLU A 154 1.90 -7.29 11.56
CA GLU A 154 0.57 -6.93 12.03
C GLU A 154 0.64 -6.55 13.50
N ILE A 155 0.10 -5.39 13.83
CA ILE A 155 -0.02 -4.92 15.19
C ILE A 155 -1.48 -4.63 15.51
N GLU A 156 -1.85 -4.82 16.78
CA GLU A 156 -3.12 -4.40 17.33
C GLU A 156 -2.91 -3.11 18.13
N LEU A 157 -3.68 -2.08 17.78
CA LEU A 157 -3.79 -0.83 18.52
C LEU A 157 -5.09 -0.86 19.31
N ARG A 158 -5.00 -0.79 20.64
CA ARG A 158 -6.16 -0.79 21.53
C ARG A 158 -6.37 0.62 22.07
N TYR A 159 -7.39 1.29 21.55
CA TYR A 159 -7.84 2.58 22.07
C TYR A 159 -8.72 2.35 23.29
N GLN A 160 -8.33 2.88 24.45
CA GLN A 160 -9.18 2.89 25.64
C GLN A 160 -9.67 4.32 25.88
N VAL A 161 -10.99 4.51 25.88
CA VAL A 161 -11.61 5.84 25.94
C VAL A 161 -12.30 6.02 27.29
N HIS A 162 -11.90 7.05 28.02
CA HIS A 162 -12.45 7.43 29.32
C HIS A 162 -12.97 8.87 29.31
N ASP A 163 -13.97 9.15 30.13
CA ASP A 163 -14.43 10.51 30.38
C ASP A 163 -13.48 11.26 31.36
N VAL A 164 -13.77 12.55 31.61
CA VAL A 164 -13.00 13.37 32.57
C VAL A 164 -13.01 12.87 34.02
N ARG A 165 -13.90 11.93 34.36
CA ARG A 165 -13.99 11.30 35.68
C ARG A 165 -13.32 9.93 35.68
N ASN A 166 -12.56 9.61 34.62
CA ASN A 166 -11.89 8.34 34.39
C ASN A 166 -12.87 7.14 34.32
N GLN A 167 -14.12 7.38 33.88
CA GLN A 167 -15.08 6.31 33.65
C GLN A 167 -14.97 5.80 32.20
N PRO A 168 -14.93 4.48 31.98
CA PRO A 168 -14.81 3.90 30.65
C PRO A 168 -16.06 4.18 29.81
N ILE A 169 -15.87 4.75 28.62
CA ILE A 169 -16.95 5.05 27.67
C ILE A 169 -17.28 3.79 26.87
N ARG A 170 -18.54 3.33 26.95
CA ARG A 170 -18.99 2.07 26.36
C ARG A 170 -20.03 2.22 25.26
N ASN A 171 -20.41 3.45 24.95
CA ASN A 171 -21.54 3.82 24.12
C ASN A 171 -21.11 4.78 23.00
N LEU A 172 -19.99 4.46 22.34
CA LEU A 172 -19.57 5.19 21.14
C LEU A 172 -20.68 5.11 20.09
N GLN A 173 -20.98 6.24 19.47
CA GLN A 173 -21.97 6.30 18.40
C GLN A 173 -21.34 5.85 17.09
N VAL A 174 -22.06 5.05 16.33
CA VAL A 174 -21.70 4.76 14.93
C VAL A 174 -21.71 6.08 14.17
N PHE A 175 -20.54 6.48 13.73
CA PHE A 175 -20.26 7.72 13.02
C PHE A 175 -19.66 7.37 11.66
N GLU A 176 -20.44 7.63 10.60
CA GLU A 176 -20.02 7.35 9.22
C GLU A 176 -19.78 5.85 8.96
N GLY A 177 -20.66 5.02 9.52
CA GLY A 177 -20.64 3.57 9.33
C GLY A 177 -19.64 2.81 10.21
N THR A 178 -19.01 3.48 11.18
CA THR A 178 -18.10 2.86 12.16
C THR A 178 -18.07 3.62 13.49
N GLU A 179 -17.68 2.98 14.59
CA GLU A 179 -17.49 3.62 15.90
C GLU A 179 -16.23 4.49 15.96
N MET A 180 -15.19 4.11 15.22
CA MET A 180 -13.93 4.83 15.15
C MET A 180 -13.31 4.67 13.76
N ARG A 181 -12.67 5.72 13.25
CA ARG A 181 -11.85 5.66 12.04
C ARG A 181 -10.43 6.01 12.42
N VAL A 182 -9.44 5.22 12.01
CA VAL A 182 -8.04 5.51 12.32
C VAL A 182 -7.25 5.76 11.05
N ALA A 183 -6.58 6.91 10.96
CA ALA A 183 -5.68 7.26 9.88
C ALA A 183 -4.22 7.18 10.35
N PHE A 184 -3.36 6.58 9.54
CA PHE A 184 -1.94 6.40 9.80
C PHE A 184 -1.16 7.23 8.79
N VAL A 185 -0.32 8.15 9.28
CA VAL A 185 0.45 9.06 8.44
C VAL A 185 1.92 8.97 8.82
N ARG A 186 2.81 8.66 7.88
CA ARG A 186 4.26 8.76 8.15
C ARG A 186 4.65 10.23 8.19
N ASP A 187 5.61 10.57 9.04
CA ASP A 187 5.88 11.94 9.40
C ASP A 187 6.54 12.78 8.29
N ASP A 188 6.96 12.14 7.20
CA ASP A 188 7.41 12.74 5.93
C ASP A 188 6.29 12.83 4.87
N LEU A 189 5.06 12.45 5.21
CA LEU A 189 3.86 12.44 4.35
C LEU A 189 3.90 11.46 3.16
N ASP A 190 4.89 10.58 3.09
CA ASP A 190 5.01 9.59 2.01
C ASP A 190 4.05 8.40 2.17
N PHE A 191 3.50 8.22 3.37
CA PHE A 191 2.54 7.15 3.65
C PHE A 191 1.25 7.70 4.27
N PHE A 192 0.14 7.19 3.76
CA PHE A 192 -1.19 7.36 4.31
C PHE A 192 -1.93 6.02 4.26
N GLY A 193 -2.54 5.61 5.37
CA GLY A 193 -3.42 4.45 5.46
C GLY A 193 -4.61 4.74 6.36
N THR A 194 -5.69 4.00 6.22
CA THR A 194 -6.89 4.11 7.07
C THR A 194 -7.42 2.75 7.43
N GLU A 195 -7.82 2.56 8.69
CA GLU A 195 -8.37 1.32 9.21
C GLU A 195 -9.64 1.58 10.04
N ASP A 196 -10.44 0.52 10.15
CA ASP A 196 -11.68 0.44 10.92
C ASP A 196 -11.53 -0.59 12.05
N PRO A 197 -12.34 -0.52 13.11
CA PRO A 197 -12.42 -1.53 14.14
C PRO A 197 -12.65 -2.92 13.54
N GLN A 198 -11.83 -3.87 13.98
CA GLN A 198 -11.90 -5.26 13.56
C GLN A 198 -12.34 -6.15 14.74
N VAL A 199 -13.15 -7.16 14.46
CA VAL A 199 -13.66 -8.09 15.50
C VAL A 199 -12.55 -9.02 15.96
N VAL A 200 -12.48 -9.28 17.27
CA VAL A 200 -11.72 -10.43 17.79
C VAL A 200 -12.52 -11.68 17.49
N GLU A 201 -12.15 -12.42 16.44
CA GLU A 201 -12.69 -13.78 16.22
C GLU A 201 -12.10 -14.72 17.28
N ASP A 202 -12.89 -15.14 18.27
CA ASP A 202 -12.54 -16.26 19.16
C ASP A 202 -12.70 -17.58 18.36
N PRO A 203 -11.60 -18.30 18.05
CA PRO A 203 -11.67 -19.53 17.27
C PRO A 203 -12.45 -20.65 17.97
N ALA A 204 -12.67 -20.56 19.29
CA ALA A 204 -13.27 -21.62 20.11
C ALA A 204 -14.81 -21.66 20.07
N LEU A 205 -15.47 -20.65 19.51
CA LEU A 205 -16.93 -20.49 19.55
C LEU A 205 -17.68 -20.89 18.27
N ILE A 206 -17.01 -21.49 17.29
CA ILE A 206 -17.66 -21.94 16.05
C ILE A 206 -18.38 -23.27 16.32
N PRO A 207 -19.72 -23.36 16.22
CA PRO A 207 -20.42 -24.63 16.30
C PRO A 207 -20.03 -25.48 15.08
N ILE A 208 -19.55 -26.69 15.33
CA ILE A 208 -19.29 -27.68 14.29
C ILE A 208 -20.64 -28.11 13.71
N VAL A 209 -20.99 -27.61 12.51
CA VAL A 209 -22.04 -28.20 11.69
C VAL A 209 -21.38 -29.13 10.66
N PRO A 210 -21.84 -30.39 10.52
CA PRO A 210 -21.13 -31.39 9.72
C PRO A 210 -21.16 -31.06 8.22
N ARG A 211 -20.06 -31.38 7.55
CA ARG A 211 -19.92 -31.37 6.08
C ARG A 211 -21.08 -32.09 5.40
N ILE A 212 -21.76 -31.41 4.47
CA ILE A 212 -22.46 -32.05 3.36
C ILE A 212 -22.00 -31.40 2.06
N ALA A 213 -21.53 -32.26 1.16
CA ALA A 213 -20.98 -31.94 -0.14
C ALA A 213 -22.06 -31.50 -1.13
N THR A 214 -21.98 -30.25 -1.59
CA THR A 214 -22.18 -29.73 -2.95
C THR A 214 -22.25 -28.21 -2.80
N LYS A 215 -21.43 -27.45 -3.54
CA LYS A 215 -21.41 -25.98 -3.48
C LYS A 215 -22.79 -25.41 -3.86
N MET A 216 -23.66 -25.15 -2.89
CA MET A 216 -24.84 -24.32 -3.09
C MET A 216 -24.41 -22.87 -3.07
N LEU A 217 -24.70 -22.16 -4.16
CA LEU A 217 -24.48 -20.73 -4.31
C LEU A 217 -25.58 -19.97 -3.55
N TYR A 218 -25.30 -18.75 -3.09
CA TYR A 218 -26.22 -17.97 -2.24
C TYR A 218 -26.36 -16.54 -2.74
N GLY A 219 -27.59 -16.03 -2.80
CA GLY A 219 -27.90 -14.69 -3.29
C GLY A 219 -29.00 -14.00 -2.49
N ARG A 220 -28.98 -12.66 -2.54
CA ARG A 220 -30.03 -11.77 -2.00
C ARG A 220 -30.47 -10.80 -3.08
N GLY A 221 -31.76 -10.46 -3.07
CA GLY A 221 -32.30 -9.53 -4.05
C GLY A 221 -33.75 -9.16 -3.79
N VAL A 222 -34.31 -8.39 -4.71
CA VAL A 222 -35.73 -8.03 -4.73
C VAL A 222 -36.42 -8.86 -5.80
N LEU A 223 -37.44 -9.62 -5.41
CA LEU A 223 -38.28 -10.34 -6.36
C LEU A 223 -39.08 -9.34 -7.19
N ARG A 224 -38.86 -9.29 -8.51
CA ARG A 224 -39.52 -8.35 -9.42
C ARG A 224 -40.84 -8.85 -9.93
N GLU A 225 -40.85 -10.09 -10.39
CA GLU A 225 -42.02 -10.73 -10.97
C GLU A 225 -41.87 -12.25 -10.89
N VAL A 226 -43.01 -12.94 -10.80
CA VAL A 226 -43.11 -14.39 -11.01
C VAL A 226 -43.77 -14.58 -12.37
N LEU A 227 -43.07 -15.24 -13.29
CA LEU A 227 -43.53 -15.47 -14.65
C LEU A 227 -44.57 -16.60 -14.70
N PRO A 228 -45.46 -16.61 -15.70
CA PRO A 228 -46.51 -17.63 -15.83
C PRO A 228 -46.00 -19.09 -15.94
N ASP A 229 -44.72 -19.27 -16.26
CA ASP A 229 -44.06 -20.57 -16.38
C ASP A 229 -43.32 -21.01 -15.11
N GLY A 230 -43.55 -20.32 -13.98
CA GLY A 230 -42.96 -20.65 -12.67
C GLY A 230 -41.53 -20.15 -12.46
N ARG A 231 -40.97 -19.38 -13.41
CA ARG A 231 -39.68 -18.70 -13.23
C ARG A 231 -39.84 -17.41 -12.43
N VAL A 232 -38.80 -17.03 -11.70
CA VAL A 232 -38.76 -15.79 -10.93
C VAL A 232 -37.71 -14.84 -11.49
N VAL A 233 -38.02 -13.55 -11.50
CA VAL A 233 -37.09 -12.50 -11.90
C VAL A 233 -36.66 -11.75 -10.66
N ILE A 234 -35.36 -11.72 -10.40
CA ILE A 234 -34.82 -11.12 -9.18
C ILE A 234 -33.75 -10.09 -9.56
N ASP A 235 -33.92 -8.88 -9.03
CA ASP A 235 -32.85 -7.89 -8.99
C ASP A 235 -31.92 -8.25 -7.83
N HIS A 236 -30.75 -8.80 -8.13
CA HIS A 236 -29.85 -9.32 -7.12
C HIS A 236 -28.54 -8.54 -7.03
N GLY A 237 -27.96 -8.52 -5.83
CA GLY A 237 -26.58 -8.11 -5.61
C GLY A 237 -25.59 -9.16 -6.16
N PRO A 238 -24.28 -8.95 -6.01
CA PRO A 238 -23.28 -9.96 -6.41
C PRO A 238 -23.57 -11.31 -5.73
N ILE A 239 -23.56 -12.39 -6.50
CA ILE A 239 -23.78 -13.75 -5.99
C ILE A 239 -22.40 -14.38 -5.78
N LEU A 240 -22.08 -14.72 -4.53
CA LEU A 240 -20.78 -15.28 -4.16
C LEU A 240 -20.52 -16.58 -4.93
N ASP A 241 -19.28 -16.79 -5.37
CA ASP A 241 -18.83 -17.95 -6.18
C ASP A 241 -19.47 -18.12 -7.56
N LEU A 242 -20.25 -17.13 -8.02
CA LEU A 242 -20.73 -17.01 -9.38
C LEU A 242 -20.09 -15.77 -10.03
N VAL A 243 -19.56 -15.89 -11.25
CA VAL A 243 -19.04 -14.74 -12.02
C VAL A 243 -20.23 -13.91 -12.53
N SER A 244 -20.96 -13.27 -11.63
CA SER A 244 -22.16 -12.49 -11.92
C SER A 244 -22.11 -11.15 -11.19
N ILE A 245 -22.25 -10.07 -11.97
CA ILE A 245 -22.43 -8.70 -11.46
C ILE A 245 -23.83 -8.53 -10.88
N ALA A 246 -24.01 -7.54 -10.00
CA ALA A 246 -25.34 -7.13 -9.57
C ALA A 246 -26.20 -6.77 -10.79
N GLY A 247 -27.42 -7.27 -10.85
CA GLY A 247 -28.28 -7.14 -12.02
C GLY A 247 -29.60 -7.87 -11.89
N THR A 248 -30.41 -7.81 -12.95
CA THR A 248 -31.71 -8.50 -13.03
C THR A 248 -31.54 -9.81 -13.77
N LEU A 249 -31.72 -10.94 -13.08
CA LEU A 249 -31.65 -12.26 -13.71
C LEU A 249 -32.93 -13.05 -13.49
N ARG A 250 -33.20 -13.94 -14.45
CA ARG A 250 -34.34 -14.87 -14.43
C ARG A 250 -33.85 -16.24 -13.95
N PHE A 251 -34.46 -16.75 -12.90
CA PHE A 251 -34.11 -18.04 -12.32
C PHE A 251 -35.29 -19.01 -12.43
N ARG A 252 -34.98 -20.29 -12.64
CA ARG A 252 -35.94 -21.39 -12.44
C ARG A 252 -35.99 -21.75 -10.97
N VAL A 253 -37.16 -22.11 -10.47
CA VAL A 253 -37.33 -22.58 -9.09
C VAL A 253 -37.51 -24.10 -9.12
N ALA A 254 -36.74 -24.82 -8.29
CA ALA A 254 -36.76 -26.28 -8.20
C ALA A 254 -38.09 -26.79 -7.64
N ASP A 255 -38.61 -26.10 -6.63
CA ASP A 255 -39.89 -26.35 -5.99
C ASP A 255 -40.93 -25.34 -6.52
N PRO A 256 -41.92 -25.78 -7.30
CA PRO A 256 -42.96 -24.90 -7.82
C PRO A 256 -43.77 -24.20 -6.74
N ASP A 257 -43.84 -24.71 -5.51
CA ASP A 257 -44.62 -24.06 -4.44
C ASP A 257 -43.78 -23.07 -3.62
N ALA A 258 -42.45 -23.06 -3.80
CA ALA A 258 -41.56 -22.20 -3.01
C ALA A 258 -41.78 -20.70 -3.29
N HIS A 259 -42.24 -20.33 -4.49
CA HIS A 259 -42.58 -18.94 -4.81
C HIS A 259 -43.89 -18.46 -4.16
N GLN A 260 -44.75 -19.35 -3.65
CA GLN A 260 -45.99 -18.95 -2.95
C GLN A 260 -45.72 -18.27 -1.60
N LYS A 261 -44.48 -18.35 -1.11
CA LYS A 261 -44.02 -17.74 0.15
C LYS A 261 -43.51 -16.30 -0.01
N VAL A 262 -43.42 -15.80 -1.24
CA VAL A 262 -42.83 -14.51 -1.58
C VAL A 262 -43.68 -13.79 -2.63
N ALA A 263 -43.82 -12.48 -2.52
CA ALA A 263 -44.56 -11.65 -3.46
C ALA A 263 -43.62 -10.72 -4.25
N PRO A 264 -43.99 -10.31 -5.49
CA PRO A 264 -43.30 -9.24 -6.18
C PRO A 264 -43.15 -7.98 -5.31
N GLY A 265 -41.93 -7.49 -5.15
CA GLY A 265 -41.56 -6.40 -4.26
C GLY A 265 -40.88 -6.85 -2.96
N ASP A 266 -40.98 -8.13 -2.60
CA ASP A 266 -40.33 -8.66 -1.41
C ASP A 266 -38.81 -8.72 -1.57
N TRP A 267 -38.12 -8.40 -0.49
CA TRP A 267 -36.73 -8.76 -0.32
C TRP A 267 -36.63 -10.24 -0.02
N VAL A 268 -35.82 -10.95 -0.78
CA VAL A 268 -35.72 -12.40 -0.73
C VAL A 268 -34.28 -12.85 -0.59
N GLU A 269 -34.07 -13.90 0.20
CA GLU A 269 -32.86 -14.72 0.15
C GLU A 269 -33.13 -15.96 -0.69
N PHE A 270 -32.16 -16.39 -1.49
CA PHE A 270 -32.32 -17.54 -2.36
C PHE A 270 -31.03 -18.34 -2.52
N TRP A 271 -31.18 -19.66 -2.61
CA TRP A 271 -30.08 -20.61 -2.77
C TRP A 271 -30.10 -21.21 -4.16
N LEU A 272 -28.95 -21.18 -4.82
CA LEU A 272 -28.77 -21.58 -6.20
C LEU A 272 -27.94 -22.86 -6.28
N LYS A 273 -28.31 -23.72 -7.22
CA LYS A 273 -27.51 -24.85 -7.64
C LYS A 273 -27.31 -24.76 -9.15
N ASN A 274 -26.07 -24.87 -9.61
CA ASN A 274 -25.79 -24.97 -11.03
C ASN A 274 -26.07 -26.40 -11.49
N GLU A 275 -27.16 -26.60 -12.24
CA GLU A 275 -27.52 -27.92 -12.79
C GLU A 275 -27.09 -28.00 -14.27
N PRO A 276 -26.13 -28.88 -14.63
CA PRO A 276 -25.45 -28.85 -15.93
C PRO A 276 -26.36 -28.91 -17.17
N ARG A 277 -27.58 -29.45 -17.04
CA ARG A 277 -28.53 -29.63 -18.15
C ARG A 277 -29.60 -28.54 -18.26
N ILE A 278 -29.86 -27.80 -17.17
CA ILE A 278 -30.99 -26.87 -17.08
C ILE A 278 -30.59 -25.47 -16.63
N GLY A 279 -29.31 -25.26 -16.32
CA GLY A 279 -28.75 -23.99 -15.87
C GLY A 279 -28.89 -23.79 -14.36
N MET A 280 -28.82 -22.53 -13.92
CA MET A 280 -28.94 -22.21 -12.50
C MET A 280 -30.38 -22.35 -12.00
N LEU A 281 -30.52 -23.07 -10.89
CA LEU A 281 -31.79 -23.43 -10.29
C LEU A 281 -31.85 -22.92 -8.85
N ILE A 282 -32.89 -22.16 -8.51
CA ILE A 282 -33.21 -21.79 -7.14
C ILE A 282 -33.78 -23.01 -6.43
N THR A 283 -33.06 -23.52 -5.44
CA THR A 283 -33.46 -24.68 -4.63
C THR A 283 -34.31 -24.27 -3.43
N ARG A 284 -34.21 -23.02 -2.98
CA ARG A 284 -34.96 -22.44 -1.85
C ARG A 284 -35.03 -20.93 -2.01
N ILE A 285 -36.16 -20.32 -1.67
CA ILE A 285 -36.39 -18.86 -1.65
C ILE A 285 -37.26 -18.48 -0.46
N GLU A 286 -36.88 -17.44 0.27
CA GLU A 286 -37.56 -17.01 1.50
C GLU A 286 -37.63 -15.48 1.62
N PRO A 287 -38.73 -14.91 2.17
CA PRO A 287 -38.83 -13.47 2.40
C PRO A 287 -37.98 -13.03 3.60
N ILE A 288 -37.28 -11.91 3.45
CA ILE A 288 -36.59 -11.23 4.54
C ILE A 288 -37.63 -10.38 5.27
N SER A 289 -38.07 -10.84 6.45
CA SER A 289 -39.15 -10.19 7.20
C SER A 289 -38.93 -8.68 7.39
N SER A 290 -39.97 -7.92 7.09
CA SER A 290 -40.06 -6.47 6.97
C SER A 290 -39.95 -5.67 8.29
N GLN A 291 -38.78 -5.68 8.93
CA GLN A 291 -38.47 -4.74 10.02
C GLN A 291 -37.08 -4.12 9.87
N ALA A 292 -36.89 -3.38 8.78
CA ALA A 292 -36.03 -2.20 8.67
C ALA A 292 -35.88 -1.89 7.18
N ALA A 293 -36.73 -1.01 6.65
CA ALA A 293 -36.42 -0.34 5.38
C ALA A 293 -35.58 0.91 5.69
N PRO A 294 -34.36 1.02 5.13
CA PRO A 294 -33.77 2.34 4.89
C PRO A 294 -33.57 2.62 3.40
N ARG A 295 -33.75 3.90 3.07
CA ARG A 295 -33.61 4.56 1.77
C ARG A 295 -32.18 4.43 1.21
N HIS A 296 -32.08 4.41 -0.12
CA HIS A 296 -30.90 4.35 -1.02
C HIS A 296 -30.51 2.98 -1.61
N ARG A 297 -30.65 2.89 -2.96
CA ARG A 297 -30.47 1.70 -3.81
C ARG A 297 -29.01 1.28 -4.07
N ASP A 298 -28.02 2.12 -3.74
CA ASP A 298 -26.62 1.94 -4.18
C ASP A 298 -25.59 1.81 -3.03
N SER A 299 -26.03 1.55 -1.79
CA SER A 299 -25.11 1.41 -0.65
C SER A 299 -24.55 -0.02 -0.57
N ILE A 300 -23.22 -0.16 -0.60
CA ILE A 300 -22.57 -1.38 -0.10
C ILE A 300 -22.60 -1.25 1.42
N ARG A 301 -23.54 -1.95 2.06
CA ARG A 301 -23.57 -2.01 3.53
C ARG A 301 -22.47 -2.96 4.03
N PRO A 302 -21.90 -2.70 5.22
CA PRO A 302 -21.22 -3.75 5.95
C PRO A 302 -22.12 -4.97 6.04
N SER A 303 -21.51 -6.16 6.11
CA SER A 303 -22.22 -7.37 6.52
C SER A 303 -23.13 -7.07 7.72
N PRO A 304 -24.34 -7.67 7.82
CA PRO A 304 -25.14 -7.63 9.05
C PRO A 304 -24.37 -8.04 10.31
N ASN A 305 -23.18 -8.63 10.14
CA ASN A 305 -22.24 -9.02 11.17
C ASN A 305 -21.16 -7.97 11.49
N HIS A 306 -21.24 -6.71 11.03
CA HIS A 306 -20.34 -5.68 11.56
C HIS A 306 -20.73 -5.45 13.02
N PRO A 307 -19.91 -5.90 13.98
CA PRO A 307 -20.31 -5.80 15.36
C PRO A 307 -20.32 -4.33 15.74
N ILE A 308 -21.43 -3.92 16.35
CA ILE A 308 -21.42 -2.70 17.14
C ILE A 308 -20.37 -2.94 18.23
N PHE A 309 -19.36 -2.07 18.33
CA PHE A 309 -18.36 -2.12 19.38
C PHE A 309 -18.82 -1.24 20.55
N PRO A 310 -19.57 -1.77 21.54
CA PRO A 310 -19.74 -1.07 22.80
C PRO A 310 -18.37 -1.09 23.49
N GLY A 311 -17.69 0.04 23.51
CA GLY A 311 -16.38 0.21 24.16
C GLY A 311 -16.32 -0.36 25.60
N PRO A 312 -15.13 -0.36 26.22
CA PRO A 312 -14.23 0.80 26.18
C PRO A 312 -12.97 0.62 25.35
N VAL A 313 -12.72 -0.58 24.86
CA VAL A 313 -11.55 -0.89 24.04
C VAL A 313 -11.97 -1.00 22.58
N VAL A 314 -11.39 -0.16 21.73
CA VAL A 314 -11.58 -0.22 20.28
C VAL A 314 -10.30 -0.77 19.64
N PRO A 315 -10.32 -2.04 19.19
CA PRO A 315 -9.17 -2.68 18.57
C PRO A 315 -9.06 -2.31 17.09
N ILE A 316 -7.87 -1.86 16.68
CA ILE A 316 -7.54 -1.52 15.30
C ILE A 316 -6.33 -2.35 14.92
N ARG A 317 -6.41 -3.14 13.85
CA ARG A 317 -5.23 -3.83 13.34
C ARG A 317 -4.62 -3.06 12.20
N HIS A 318 -3.31 -2.99 12.16
CA HIS A 318 -2.59 -2.32 11.10
C HIS A 318 -1.22 -2.95 10.86
N VAL A 319 -0.72 -2.83 9.64
CA VAL A 319 0.64 -3.25 9.25
C VAL A 319 1.39 -2.03 8.77
N PHE A 320 2.37 -1.56 9.55
CA PHE A 320 3.22 -0.46 9.10
C PHE A 320 4.16 -0.95 7.99
N PRO A 321 4.21 -0.29 6.82
CA PRO A 321 4.97 -0.81 5.67
C PRO A 321 6.47 -0.56 5.77
N ALA A 322 6.90 0.42 6.56
CA ALA A 322 8.28 0.84 6.64
C ALA A 322 8.64 1.30 8.05
N ARG A 323 9.95 1.39 8.32
CA ARG A 323 10.46 2.04 9.52
C ARG A 323 10.20 3.55 9.44
N GLY A 324 9.99 4.18 10.58
CA GLY A 324 9.82 5.62 10.66
C GLY A 324 8.96 6.05 11.83
N HIS A 325 8.71 7.35 11.89
CA HIS A 325 7.77 7.93 12.83
C HIS A 325 6.41 8.06 12.15
N TYR A 326 5.38 7.52 12.80
CA TYR A 326 4.01 7.58 12.33
C TYR A 326 3.18 8.40 13.30
N VAL A 327 2.25 9.18 12.76
CA VAL A 327 1.20 9.83 13.53
C VAL A 327 -0.10 9.12 13.22
N VAL A 328 -0.77 8.67 14.28
CA VAL A 328 -2.03 7.95 14.22
C VAL A 328 -3.14 8.86 14.71
N TYR A 329 -4.11 9.12 13.83
CA TYR A 329 -5.28 9.95 14.10
C TYR A 329 -6.53 9.06 14.21
N GLY A 330 -7.04 8.87 15.42
CA GLY A 330 -8.31 8.16 15.63
C GLY A 330 -9.46 9.15 15.78
N GLN A 331 -10.54 8.99 15.03
CA GLN A 331 -11.73 9.83 15.13
C GLN A 331 -12.95 9.00 15.52
N PHE A 332 -13.65 9.40 16.58
CA PHE A 332 -14.87 8.73 17.07
C PHE A 332 -15.92 9.75 17.49
N MET A 333 -17.16 9.29 17.69
CA MET A 333 -18.27 10.11 18.16
C MET A 333 -18.82 9.61 19.49
N HIS A 334 -19.06 10.53 20.41
CA HIS A 334 -19.77 10.27 21.66
C HIS A 334 -20.65 11.47 22.00
N GLU A 335 -21.93 11.23 22.28
CA GLU A 335 -22.94 12.26 22.57
C GLU A 335 -22.95 13.43 21.56
N ASN A 336 -22.95 13.11 20.27
CA ASN A 336 -22.90 14.04 19.13
C ASN A 336 -21.68 14.97 19.10
N HIS A 337 -20.62 14.63 19.85
CA HIS A 337 -19.34 15.29 19.80
C HIS A 337 -18.33 14.38 19.12
N VAL A 338 -17.59 14.94 18.17
CA VAL A 338 -16.51 14.26 17.46
C VAL A 338 -15.20 14.55 18.15
N VAL A 339 -14.45 13.49 18.47
CA VAL A 339 -13.12 13.58 19.08
C VAL A 339 -12.10 13.13 18.05
N THR A 340 -11.06 13.93 17.83
CA THR A 340 -9.90 13.56 17.00
C THR A 340 -8.68 13.38 17.88
N THR A 341 -8.28 12.13 18.06
CA THR A 341 -7.09 11.74 18.81
C THR A 341 -5.85 11.83 17.93
N ARG A 342 -4.68 11.97 18.55
CA ARG A 342 -3.38 12.02 17.87
C ARG A 342 -2.32 11.36 18.75
N PHE A 343 -1.68 10.31 18.25
CA PHE A 343 -0.58 9.62 18.91
C PHE A 343 0.62 9.46 17.97
N SER A 344 1.84 9.59 18.48
CA SER A 344 3.04 9.29 17.71
C SER A 344 3.56 7.89 18.02
N ILE A 345 3.85 7.11 16.98
CA ILE A 345 4.37 5.74 17.07
C ILE A 345 5.73 5.69 16.36
N GLU A 346 6.70 5.06 16.99
CA GLU A 346 8.01 4.78 16.40
C GLU A 346 8.02 3.32 15.95
N VAL A 347 8.25 3.09 14.65
CA VAL A 347 8.23 1.76 14.03
C VAL A 347 9.64 1.38 13.60
N GLY A 348 10.08 0.17 13.97
CA GLY A 348 11.38 -0.37 13.58
C GLY A 348 12.56 0.12 14.43
N LYS A 349 12.33 0.49 15.68
CA LYS A 349 13.42 0.74 16.64
C LYS A 349 14.07 -0.59 17.02
N PRO A 350 15.42 -0.68 17.06
CA PRO A 350 16.09 -1.85 17.62
C PRO A 350 15.75 -1.95 19.11
N ASP A 351 15.26 -3.10 19.55
CA ASP A 351 15.12 -3.39 20.96
C ASP A 351 16.53 -3.56 21.56
N VAL A 352 16.95 -2.61 22.39
CA VAL A 352 18.29 -2.64 23.02
C VAL A 352 18.34 -3.70 24.14
N THR A 353 17.20 -4.28 24.52
CA THR A 353 17.12 -5.20 25.68
C THR A 353 16.92 -6.67 25.34
N GLN A 354 16.72 -6.99 24.06
CA GLN A 354 16.75 -8.36 23.59
C GLN A 354 17.77 -8.44 22.47
N THR A 355 18.96 -8.94 22.77
CA THR A 355 19.80 -9.54 21.74
C THR A 355 19.20 -10.93 21.50
N PRO A 356 18.45 -11.17 20.42
CA PRO A 356 18.21 -12.54 20.04
C PRO A 356 19.58 -13.02 19.56
N VAL A 357 20.15 -14.00 20.26
CA VAL A 357 21.11 -14.90 19.64
C VAL A 357 20.33 -15.66 18.56
N LEU A 358 20.07 -15.00 17.44
CA LEU A 358 19.87 -15.70 16.19
C LEU A 358 21.27 -16.08 15.76
N ASP A 359 21.53 -17.37 15.84
CA ASP A 359 22.62 -18.07 15.21
C ASP A 359 22.49 -17.85 13.68
N ILE A 360 22.81 -16.64 13.23
CA ILE A 360 23.04 -16.35 11.82
C ILE A 360 24.42 -16.91 11.60
N GLN A 361 24.48 -18.12 11.05
CA GLN A 361 25.72 -18.66 10.52
C GLN A 361 26.35 -17.59 9.62
N GLU A 362 27.54 -17.13 10.02
CA GLU A 362 28.43 -16.34 9.18
C GLU A 362 28.65 -17.10 7.88
N GLY A 363 27.92 -16.74 6.83
CA GLY A 363 28.00 -17.43 5.57
C GLY A 363 26.97 -16.96 4.56
N GLN A 364 27.45 -16.25 3.54
CA GLN A 364 26.81 -16.05 2.23
C GLN A 364 25.87 -14.84 2.04
N TYR A 365 26.42 -13.63 2.17
CA TYR A 365 25.99 -12.54 1.29
C TYR A 365 26.89 -12.55 0.04
N LEU A 366 26.30 -12.69 -1.15
CA LEU A 366 27.03 -12.74 -2.42
C LEU A 366 27.18 -11.33 -2.98
N SER A 367 28.41 -10.94 -3.32
CA SER A 367 28.66 -9.76 -4.14
C SER A 367 28.17 -9.99 -5.58
N ARG A 368 27.73 -8.94 -6.30
CA ARG A 368 27.34 -9.01 -7.73
C ARG A 368 28.40 -9.69 -8.62
N SER A 369 29.68 -9.65 -8.25
CA SER A 369 30.79 -10.31 -8.94
C SER A 369 30.78 -11.85 -8.84
N ARG A 370 29.90 -12.42 -8.00
CA ARG A 370 29.75 -13.87 -7.81
C ARG A 370 28.55 -14.47 -8.53
N LEU A 371 27.78 -13.67 -9.29
CA LEU A 371 26.69 -14.16 -10.13
C LEU A 371 27.24 -14.75 -11.44
N THR A 372 26.72 -15.89 -11.84
CA THR A 372 26.96 -16.51 -13.15
C THR A 372 26.42 -15.63 -14.28
N LYS A 373 26.85 -15.88 -15.53
CA LYS A 373 26.31 -15.16 -16.71
C LYS A 373 24.79 -15.27 -16.82
N GLN A 374 24.25 -16.44 -16.45
CA GLN A 374 22.83 -16.73 -16.39
C GLN A 374 22.12 -15.82 -15.36
N GLU A 375 22.60 -15.83 -14.11
CA GLU A 375 22.04 -15.01 -13.03
C GLU A 375 22.20 -13.50 -13.31
N LEU A 376 23.27 -13.08 -13.99
CA LEU A 376 23.47 -11.69 -14.41
C LEU A 376 22.46 -11.26 -15.48
N ASN A 377 22.11 -12.14 -16.43
CA ASN A 377 21.06 -11.86 -17.41
C ASN A 377 19.69 -11.81 -16.72
N GLY A 378 19.39 -12.76 -15.83
CA GLY A 378 18.18 -12.73 -15.00
C GLY A 378 18.04 -11.46 -14.17
N MET A 379 19.14 -10.97 -13.59
CA MET A 379 19.17 -9.70 -12.86
C MET A 379 18.83 -8.51 -13.77
N ARG A 380 19.31 -8.52 -15.03
CA ARG A 380 19.00 -7.47 -16.00
C ARG A 380 17.52 -7.48 -16.38
N ILE A 381 16.96 -8.67 -16.64
CA ILE A 381 15.54 -8.85 -16.94
C ILE A 381 14.70 -8.32 -15.77
N TYR A 382 15.03 -8.72 -14.54
CA TYR A 382 14.33 -8.30 -13.33
C TYR A 382 14.32 -6.77 -13.12
N ASN A 383 15.45 -6.11 -13.34
CA ASN A 383 15.62 -4.69 -13.01
C ASN A 383 15.27 -3.73 -14.15
N SER A 384 15.32 -4.17 -15.40
CA SER A 384 15.18 -3.28 -16.58
C SER A 384 14.30 -3.83 -17.70
N SER A 385 13.71 -5.02 -17.55
CA SER A 385 12.88 -5.66 -18.59
C SER A 385 13.60 -5.80 -19.93
N SER A 386 14.92 -5.99 -19.88
CA SER A 386 15.77 -6.19 -21.04
C SER A 386 16.61 -7.46 -20.89
N SER A 387 16.93 -8.11 -22.01
CA SER A 387 17.75 -9.32 -22.04
C SER A 387 19.02 -9.13 -22.87
N HIS A 388 20.07 -9.90 -22.55
CA HIS A 388 21.25 -10.07 -23.38
C HIS A 388 20.96 -10.76 -24.73
N SER A 389 19.86 -11.50 -24.85
CA SER A 389 19.40 -12.13 -26.09
C SER A 389 18.90 -11.11 -27.14
N ASN A 390 18.68 -9.85 -26.73
CA ASN A 390 18.02 -8.79 -27.50
C ASN A 390 16.63 -9.17 -28.06
N GLN A 391 16.03 -10.26 -27.57
CA GLN A 391 14.64 -10.58 -27.88
C GLN A 391 13.71 -9.64 -27.10
N PRO A 392 12.57 -9.24 -27.70
CA PRO A 392 11.59 -8.41 -27.01
C PRO A 392 11.02 -9.15 -25.81
N ILE A 393 10.90 -8.44 -24.69
CA ILE A 393 10.15 -8.86 -23.52
C ILE A 393 8.86 -8.04 -23.51
N ASP A 394 7.75 -8.73 -23.70
CA ASP A 394 6.42 -8.13 -23.70
C ASP A 394 5.69 -8.47 -22.40
N MET A 395 4.68 -7.66 -22.08
CA MET A 395 3.81 -7.92 -20.95
C MET A 395 2.35 -7.62 -21.29
N ARG A 396 1.46 -8.22 -20.51
CA ARG A 396 0.01 -7.97 -20.56
C ARG A 396 -0.51 -7.75 -19.15
N ILE A 397 -1.40 -6.79 -18.97
CA ILE A 397 -2.09 -6.52 -17.69
C ILE A 397 -3.54 -7.00 -17.81
N GLY A 398 -4.01 -7.80 -16.84
CA GLY A 398 -5.31 -8.48 -16.94
C GLY A 398 -5.46 -9.22 -18.27
N ASP A 399 -6.63 -9.14 -18.92
CA ASP A 399 -6.91 -9.71 -20.25
C ASP A 399 -6.64 -8.74 -21.42
N GLY A 400 -5.71 -7.80 -21.23
CA GLY A 400 -5.33 -6.79 -22.24
C GLY A 400 -4.54 -7.33 -23.43
N GLU A 401 -4.08 -6.44 -24.32
CA GLU A 401 -3.13 -6.80 -25.39
C GLU A 401 -1.70 -6.88 -24.85
N LEU A 402 -0.80 -7.54 -25.59
CA LEU A 402 0.63 -7.54 -25.30
C LEU A 402 1.24 -6.19 -25.70
N PHE A 403 2.09 -5.64 -24.85
CA PHE A 403 2.87 -4.44 -25.13
C PHE A 403 4.30 -4.56 -24.60
N PRO A 404 5.26 -3.86 -25.21
CA PRO A 404 6.66 -3.91 -24.79
C PRO A 404 6.82 -3.52 -23.31
N ALA A 405 7.61 -4.28 -22.56
CA ALA A 405 7.82 -4.05 -21.14
C ALA A 405 8.83 -2.92 -20.82
N ASN A 406 9.20 -2.13 -21.82
CA ASN A 406 10.26 -1.10 -21.80
C ASN A 406 10.13 -0.01 -20.72
N THR A 407 9.02 0.05 -19.97
CA THR A 407 8.73 1.05 -18.94
C THR A 407 8.27 0.49 -17.59
N VAL A 408 8.04 -0.83 -17.47
CA VAL A 408 7.64 -1.48 -16.22
C VAL A 408 8.57 -2.65 -15.98
N THR A 409 9.09 -2.78 -14.76
CA THR A 409 10.09 -3.81 -14.42
C THR A 409 9.61 -4.64 -13.22
N CYS A 410 10.09 -5.86 -13.06
CA CYS A 410 9.75 -6.65 -11.89
C CYS A 410 10.14 -5.90 -10.60
N ALA A 411 11.31 -5.25 -10.62
CA ALA A 411 11.85 -4.48 -9.50
C ALA A 411 11.05 -3.21 -9.15
N SER A 412 10.28 -2.62 -10.08
CA SER A 412 9.48 -1.42 -9.77
C SER A 412 8.41 -1.73 -8.72
N CYS A 413 7.81 -2.92 -8.81
CA CYS A 413 6.80 -3.39 -7.86
C CYS A 413 7.43 -4.25 -6.75
N HIS A 414 8.30 -5.20 -7.09
CA HIS A 414 8.86 -6.15 -6.12
C HIS A 414 10.11 -5.68 -5.40
N SER A 415 10.55 -4.43 -5.62
CA SER A 415 11.83 -3.85 -5.18
C SER A 415 13.07 -4.61 -5.68
N SER A 416 14.23 -3.96 -5.73
CA SER A 416 15.46 -4.58 -6.21
C SER A 416 15.95 -5.76 -5.35
N ASP A 417 15.50 -5.83 -4.09
CA ASP A 417 15.80 -6.87 -3.11
C ASP A 417 14.68 -7.92 -2.95
N GLY A 418 13.59 -7.80 -3.71
CA GLY A 418 12.49 -8.77 -3.74
C GLY A 418 11.47 -8.67 -2.62
N ARG A 419 11.57 -7.67 -1.73
CA ARG A 419 10.69 -7.55 -0.56
C ARG A 419 9.27 -7.08 -0.88
N GLY A 420 9.03 -6.54 -2.08
CA GLY A 420 7.73 -6.01 -2.44
C GLY A 420 7.51 -4.57 -2.03
N ARG A 421 6.56 -3.90 -2.69
CA ARG A 421 6.11 -2.54 -2.42
C ARG A 421 4.58 -2.47 -2.49
N ARG A 422 4.01 -1.45 -1.85
CA ARG A 422 2.59 -1.10 -2.00
C ARG A 422 2.51 0.19 -2.80
N GLU A 423 1.89 0.12 -3.98
CA GLU A 423 1.74 1.27 -4.88
C GLU A 423 0.37 1.20 -5.56
N GLY A 424 -0.41 2.29 -5.52
CA GLY A 424 -1.66 2.41 -6.28
C GLY A 424 -2.77 1.39 -5.96
N GLY A 425 -2.74 0.75 -4.78
CA GLY A 425 -3.68 -0.32 -4.41
C GLY A 425 -3.22 -1.73 -4.79
N ALA A 426 -2.12 -1.85 -5.54
CA ALA A 426 -1.44 -3.12 -5.78
C ALA A 426 -0.45 -3.41 -4.64
N VAL A 427 -0.51 -4.64 -4.12
CA VAL A 427 0.44 -5.15 -3.11
C VAL A 427 1.35 -6.15 -3.80
N ALA A 428 2.56 -5.73 -4.13
CA ALA A 428 3.59 -6.66 -4.53
C ALA A 428 4.14 -7.36 -3.29
N VAL A 429 4.01 -8.69 -3.26
CA VAL A 429 4.44 -9.52 -2.13
C VAL A 429 5.96 -9.71 -2.10
N ASP A 430 6.48 -10.16 -0.96
CA ASP A 430 7.87 -10.63 -0.83
C ASP A 430 8.06 -11.89 -1.69
N ILE A 431 8.90 -11.77 -2.70
CA ILE A 431 9.24 -12.80 -3.69
C ILE A 431 10.66 -13.34 -3.52
N ARG A 432 11.31 -13.10 -2.38
CA ARG A 432 12.62 -13.72 -2.11
C ARG A 432 12.48 -15.24 -2.08
N HIS A 433 13.48 -15.94 -2.60
CA HIS A 433 13.46 -17.39 -2.75
C HIS A 433 13.12 -18.12 -1.45
N ASP A 434 13.75 -17.73 -0.34
CA ASP A 434 13.52 -18.34 0.98
C ASP A 434 12.12 -18.07 1.55
N THR A 435 11.41 -17.06 1.02
CA THR A 435 10.03 -16.72 1.37
C THR A 435 9.03 -17.53 0.52
N ILE A 436 9.28 -17.67 -0.79
CA ILE A 436 8.34 -18.29 -1.72
C ILE A 436 8.40 -19.82 -1.75
N THR A 437 9.54 -20.40 -1.41
CA THR A 437 9.76 -21.87 -1.35
C THR A 437 9.34 -22.51 -0.03
N LYS A 438 8.90 -21.72 0.95
CA LYS A 438 8.32 -22.22 2.20
C LYS A 438 6.79 -22.21 2.13
N PRO A 439 6.11 -23.19 2.75
CA PRO A 439 4.66 -23.18 2.85
C PRO A 439 4.24 -21.94 3.65
N TYR A 440 3.41 -21.10 3.05
CA TYR A 440 2.99 -19.86 3.67
C TYR A 440 1.74 -20.13 4.51
N VAL A 441 1.93 -20.31 5.82
CA VAL A 441 0.82 -20.42 6.79
C VAL A 441 0.41 -19.01 7.23
N ARG A 442 -0.41 -18.37 6.37
CA ARG A 442 -1.34 -17.24 6.61
C ARG A 442 -0.79 -15.86 7.01
N THR A 443 -1.02 -14.87 6.12
CA THR A 443 -1.50 -13.47 6.33
C THR A 443 -1.42 -12.71 4.99
N THR A 444 -2.49 -12.77 4.20
CA THR A 444 -2.82 -11.71 3.22
C THR A 444 -4.28 -11.32 3.48
N GLU A 445 -4.70 -10.11 3.09
CA GLU A 445 -6.09 -9.61 3.23
C GLU A 445 -7.16 -10.56 2.65
N SER A 446 -6.76 -11.52 1.80
CA SER A 446 -7.66 -12.52 1.19
C SER A 446 -7.82 -13.83 1.98
N GLY A 447 -7.09 -14.02 3.09
CA GLY A 447 -7.18 -15.23 3.93
C GLY A 447 -6.64 -16.51 3.29
N ARG A 448 -5.92 -16.43 2.16
CA ARG A 448 -5.44 -17.59 1.39
C ARG A 448 -4.14 -18.18 1.98
N THR A 449 -4.10 -19.51 2.10
CA THR A 449 -2.85 -20.28 2.20
C THR A 449 -2.27 -20.48 0.80
N ARG A 450 -0.94 -20.62 0.70
CA ARG A 450 -0.31 -21.03 -0.56
C ARG A 450 0.73 -22.14 -0.35
N SER A 451 0.76 -23.09 -1.26
CA SER A 451 1.83 -24.09 -1.33
C SER A 451 3.18 -23.45 -1.67
N PRO A 452 4.30 -24.12 -1.35
CA PRO A 452 5.63 -23.74 -1.84
C PRO A 452 5.67 -23.60 -3.37
N TYR A 453 6.38 -22.60 -3.86
CA TYR A 453 6.67 -22.50 -5.29
C TYR A 453 7.86 -23.40 -5.66
N SER A 454 7.71 -24.16 -6.74
CA SER A 454 8.82 -24.74 -7.50
C SER A 454 9.14 -23.85 -8.71
N ASP A 455 10.26 -24.07 -9.38
CA ASP A 455 10.62 -23.31 -10.59
C ASP A 455 9.53 -23.36 -11.67
N LEU A 456 8.88 -24.52 -11.84
CA LEU A 456 7.74 -24.66 -12.76
C LEU A 456 6.56 -23.77 -12.36
N LEU A 457 6.27 -23.69 -11.06
CA LEU A 457 5.18 -22.84 -10.55
C LEU A 457 5.56 -21.36 -10.60
N LEU A 458 6.85 -21.01 -10.44
CA LEU A 458 7.34 -19.64 -10.64
C LEU A 458 7.23 -19.20 -12.09
N LYS A 459 7.55 -20.07 -13.04
CA LYS A 459 7.35 -19.79 -14.46
C LYS A 459 5.87 -19.56 -14.76
N ARG A 460 4.99 -20.42 -14.25
CA ARG A 460 3.54 -20.29 -14.41
C ARG A 460 3.01 -18.99 -13.83
N VAL A 461 3.44 -18.61 -12.62
CA VAL A 461 2.95 -17.39 -11.98
C VAL A 461 3.43 -16.13 -12.71
N ILE A 462 4.61 -16.15 -13.34
CA ILE A 462 5.16 -15.03 -14.11
C ILE A 462 4.47 -14.90 -15.49
N VAL A 463 4.25 -16.02 -16.18
CA VAL A 463 3.72 -16.03 -17.56
C VAL A 463 2.20 -15.98 -17.59
N GLU A 464 1.54 -16.76 -16.74
CA GLU A 464 0.08 -16.92 -16.75
C GLU A 464 -0.60 -16.09 -15.65
N GLY A 465 0.16 -15.70 -14.61
CA GLY A 465 -0.40 -15.04 -13.44
C GLY A 465 -1.30 -15.97 -12.64
N VAL A 466 -0.89 -17.24 -12.52
CA VAL A 466 -1.58 -18.28 -11.76
C VAL A 466 -0.65 -18.75 -10.63
N ASP A 467 -1.09 -18.57 -9.39
CA ASP A 467 -0.32 -18.88 -8.18
C ASP A 467 -0.07 -20.39 -8.01
N SER A 468 0.68 -20.81 -6.99
CA SER A 468 1.01 -22.22 -6.73
C SER A 468 -0.21 -23.14 -6.58
N ASP A 469 -1.33 -22.60 -6.09
CA ASP A 469 -2.55 -23.35 -5.79
C ASP A 469 -3.60 -23.25 -6.91
N GLY A 470 -3.27 -22.53 -8.00
CA GLY A 470 -4.12 -22.42 -9.19
C GLY A 470 -5.04 -21.19 -9.19
N HIS A 471 -4.88 -20.26 -8.25
CA HIS A 471 -5.65 -19.01 -8.28
C HIS A 471 -5.05 -18.00 -9.24
N ILE A 472 -5.91 -17.26 -9.92
CA ILE A 472 -5.51 -16.15 -10.78
C ILE A 472 -5.11 -14.97 -9.89
N LEU A 473 -3.93 -14.41 -10.15
CA LEU A 473 -3.41 -13.24 -9.48
C LEU A 473 -4.16 -11.97 -9.87
N ASP A 474 -4.09 -10.95 -9.03
CA ASP A 474 -4.65 -9.64 -9.33
C ASP A 474 -4.19 -9.13 -10.71
N PHE A 475 -5.08 -8.41 -11.40
CA PHE A 475 -4.83 -7.94 -12.76
C PHE A 475 -3.60 -7.01 -12.84
N THR A 476 -3.25 -6.35 -11.73
CA THR A 476 -2.11 -5.44 -11.60
C THR A 476 -0.75 -6.13 -11.70
N MET A 477 -0.66 -7.44 -11.43
CA MET A 477 0.57 -8.20 -11.67
C MET A 477 0.67 -8.53 -13.17
N PRO A 478 1.66 -8.02 -13.93
CA PRO A 478 1.73 -8.28 -15.35
C PRO A 478 2.02 -9.75 -15.67
N ARG A 479 1.50 -10.21 -16.81
CA ARG A 479 1.77 -11.52 -17.40
C ARG A 479 2.85 -11.34 -18.45
N TRP A 480 4.01 -11.94 -18.22
CA TRP A 480 5.22 -11.68 -19.00
C TRP A 480 5.39 -12.69 -20.13
N HIS A 481 5.77 -12.19 -21.30
CA HIS A 481 6.09 -12.98 -22.47
C HIS A 481 7.54 -12.73 -22.85
N MET A 482 8.37 -13.76 -22.77
CA MET A 482 9.80 -13.74 -23.08
C MET A 482 10.23 -15.12 -23.58
N SER A 483 11.46 -15.23 -24.11
CA SER A 483 11.98 -16.53 -24.54
C SER A 483 12.15 -17.48 -23.35
N ASP A 484 12.08 -18.80 -23.60
CA ASP A 484 12.29 -19.80 -22.54
C ASP A 484 13.66 -19.63 -21.86
N ILE A 485 14.68 -19.27 -22.63
CA ILE A 485 16.03 -19.01 -22.12
C ILE A 485 16.02 -17.81 -21.15
N ASP A 486 15.36 -16.72 -21.52
CA ASP A 486 15.27 -15.52 -20.68
C ASP A 486 14.46 -15.78 -19.40
N LEU A 487 13.42 -16.62 -19.51
CA LEU A 487 12.64 -17.03 -18.35
C LEU A 487 13.46 -17.93 -17.40
N GLU A 488 14.25 -18.86 -17.93
CA GLU A 488 15.19 -19.66 -17.12
C GLU A 488 16.23 -18.78 -16.42
N ASP A 489 16.80 -17.82 -17.13
CA ASP A 489 17.78 -16.87 -16.59
C ASP A 489 17.18 -16.03 -15.46
N LEU A 490 15.94 -15.56 -15.64
CA LEU A 490 15.17 -14.86 -14.60
C LEU A 490 14.97 -15.73 -13.37
N ILE A 491 14.53 -16.99 -13.52
CA ILE A 491 14.37 -17.92 -12.40
C ILE A 491 15.68 -18.14 -11.65
N ALA A 492 16.80 -18.32 -12.37
CA ALA A 492 18.11 -18.48 -11.77
C ALA A 492 18.51 -17.26 -10.89
N TYR A 493 18.20 -16.04 -11.34
CA TYR A 493 18.41 -14.85 -10.51
C TYR A 493 17.46 -14.77 -9.31
N LEU A 494 16.19 -15.19 -9.45
CA LEU A 494 15.22 -15.18 -8.35
C LEU A 494 15.68 -16.07 -7.17
N HIS A 495 16.42 -17.15 -7.43
CA HIS A 495 17.07 -17.97 -6.39
C HIS A 495 18.10 -17.19 -5.55
N ARG A 496 18.67 -16.11 -6.10
CA ARG A 496 19.64 -15.23 -5.44
C ARG A 496 19.03 -13.94 -4.91
N LEU A 497 17.78 -13.64 -5.25
CA LEU A 497 17.10 -12.39 -4.92
C LEU A 497 17.03 -12.19 -3.39
N GLY A 498 17.48 -11.02 -2.92
CA GLY A 498 17.55 -10.70 -1.49
C GLY A 498 18.81 -11.18 -0.76
N SER A 499 19.65 -12.00 -1.41
CA SER A 499 20.97 -12.45 -0.90
C SER A 499 22.14 -11.68 -1.52
N VAL A 500 21.86 -10.77 -2.46
CA VAL A 500 22.81 -9.93 -3.18
C VAL A 500 22.76 -8.51 -2.62
N ASN A 501 23.78 -8.09 -1.87
CA ASN A 501 23.91 -6.70 -1.43
C ASN A 501 24.32 -5.80 -2.60
N ALA A 502 23.94 -4.52 -2.54
CA ALA A 502 24.53 -3.52 -3.42
C ALA A 502 26.06 -3.53 -3.25
N PRO A 503 26.84 -3.43 -4.34
CA PRO A 503 28.29 -3.31 -4.26
C PRO A 503 28.71 -2.30 -3.18
N GLY A 504 29.63 -2.70 -2.31
CA GLY A 504 30.22 -1.77 -1.34
C GLY A 504 29.35 -1.52 -0.12
N VAL A 505 28.23 -2.25 0.03
CA VAL A 505 27.38 -2.20 1.22
C VAL A 505 27.51 -3.50 1.99
N THR A 506 28.08 -3.42 3.19
CA THR A 506 28.12 -4.51 4.17
C THR A 506 27.13 -4.24 5.30
N THR A 507 27.13 -5.08 6.33
CA THR A 507 26.35 -4.89 7.55
C THR A 507 26.80 -3.65 8.33
N ASP A 508 28.07 -3.27 8.23
CA ASP A 508 28.73 -2.24 9.02
C ASP A 508 29.30 -1.06 8.20
N THR A 509 29.41 -1.20 6.88
CA THR A 509 30.17 -0.26 6.04
C THR A 509 29.45 0.06 4.72
N VAL A 510 29.62 1.29 4.25
CA VAL A 510 29.25 1.74 2.91
C VAL A 510 30.49 2.35 2.24
N ARG A 511 30.97 1.73 1.16
CA ARG A 511 32.12 2.23 0.39
C ARG A 511 31.69 3.22 -0.67
N ILE A 512 32.29 4.41 -0.63
CA ILE A 512 32.07 5.49 -1.60
C ILE A 512 33.38 5.77 -2.31
N GLY A 513 33.37 5.76 -3.63
CA GLY A 513 34.53 6.04 -4.46
C GLY A 513 34.68 7.53 -4.75
N THR A 514 35.90 7.95 -5.04
CA THR A 514 36.18 9.24 -5.68
C THR A 514 37.45 9.13 -6.53
N VAL A 515 37.44 9.73 -7.71
CA VAL A 515 38.64 9.91 -8.53
C VAL A 515 39.10 11.35 -8.39
N LEU A 516 40.27 11.56 -7.79
CA LEU A 516 40.85 12.87 -7.55
C LEU A 516 42.22 12.96 -8.21
N ASP A 517 42.60 14.16 -8.61
CA ASP A 517 43.96 14.43 -9.08
C ASP A 517 44.87 14.73 -7.89
N LEU A 518 45.47 13.68 -7.32
CA LEU A 518 46.37 13.78 -6.16
C LEU A 518 47.82 14.07 -6.56
N SER A 519 48.11 14.01 -7.85
CA SER A 519 49.38 14.40 -8.44
C SER A 519 49.17 15.19 -9.74
N GLY A 520 50.21 15.88 -10.21
CA GLY A 520 50.10 16.78 -11.36
C GLY A 520 49.58 18.19 -11.01
N PRO A 521 49.13 18.98 -12.00
CA PRO A 521 48.81 20.41 -11.82
C PRO A 521 47.70 20.69 -10.77
N LEU A 522 46.79 19.74 -10.56
CA LEU A 522 45.66 19.86 -9.64
C LEU A 522 45.90 19.21 -8.26
N ALA A 523 47.13 18.74 -7.97
CA ALA A 523 47.45 18.00 -6.75
C ALA A 523 47.02 18.70 -5.44
N LYS A 524 47.22 20.03 -5.35
CA LYS A 524 46.82 20.82 -4.18
C LYS A 524 45.30 20.83 -3.99
N THR A 525 44.56 21.00 -5.09
CA THR A 525 43.10 20.99 -5.10
C THR A 525 42.57 19.59 -4.76
N GLY A 526 43.15 18.54 -5.35
CA GLY A 526 42.79 17.15 -5.05
C GLY A 526 43.01 16.79 -3.59
N ALA A 527 44.14 17.20 -3.00
CA ALA A 527 44.41 17.01 -1.58
C ALA A 527 43.40 17.76 -0.68
N ALA A 528 43.01 18.99 -1.05
CA ALA A 528 42.02 19.76 -0.30
C ALA A 528 40.63 19.13 -0.35
N VAL A 529 40.18 18.69 -1.54
CA VAL A 529 38.90 17.99 -1.71
C VAL A 529 38.89 16.69 -0.91
N ARG A 530 39.96 15.90 -1.00
CA ARG A 530 40.11 14.67 -0.21
C ARG A 530 39.94 14.94 1.28
N HIS A 531 40.63 15.94 1.80
CA HIS A 531 40.58 16.30 3.22
C HIS A 531 39.16 16.69 3.67
N VAL A 532 38.42 17.45 2.84
CA VAL A 532 37.03 17.81 3.14
C VAL A 532 36.12 16.58 3.17
N LEU A 533 36.22 15.70 2.17
CA LEU A 533 35.42 14.48 2.10
C LEU A 533 35.69 13.55 3.29
N GLU A 534 36.97 13.33 3.60
CA GLU A 534 37.39 12.54 4.77
C GLU A 534 36.81 13.13 6.05
N ARG A 535 36.94 14.44 6.28
CA ARG A 535 36.44 15.10 7.50
C ARG A 535 34.91 15.03 7.63
N VAL A 536 34.19 15.18 6.53
CA VAL A 536 32.72 15.05 6.51
C VAL A 536 32.31 13.62 6.90
N PHE A 537 32.93 12.62 6.29
CA PHE A 537 32.59 11.22 6.58
C PHE A 537 33.05 10.77 7.97
N GLU A 538 34.17 11.28 8.48
CA GLU A 538 34.56 11.10 9.88
C GLU A 538 33.48 11.64 10.84
N ASN A 539 32.97 12.85 10.60
CA ASN A 539 31.90 13.42 11.41
C ASN A 539 30.62 12.57 11.35
N VAL A 540 30.24 12.06 10.16
CA VAL A 540 29.10 11.15 9.99
C VAL A 540 29.33 9.84 10.76
N ASN A 541 30.55 9.30 10.70
CA ASN A 541 30.94 8.04 11.34
C ASN A 541 31.04 8.14 12.87
N GLN A 542 31.38 9.33 13.40
CA GLN A 542 31.35 9.63 14.83
C GLN A 542 29.94 9.94 15.36
N GLY A 543 29.03 10.34 14.47
CA GLY A 543 27.63 10.62 14.78
C GLY A 543 26.72 9.38 14.70
N LYS A 544 25.48 9.59 14.23
CA LYS A 544 24.45 8.54 14.16
C LYS A 544 24.73 7.45 13.09
N LYS A 545 25.77 7.63 12.26
CA LYS A 545 26.09 6.77 11.10
C LYS A 545 24.95 6.68 10.09
N VAL A 546 25.17 6.05 8.94
CA VAL A 546 24.13 5.87 7.92
C VAL A 546 23.48 4.51 8.12
N TYR A 547 22.28 4.48 8.70
CA TYR A 547 21.61 3.23 9.07
C TYR A 547 22.52 2.29 9.89
N GLY A 548 23.31 2.86 10.82
CA GLY A 548 24.29 2.13 11.64
C GLY A 548 25.62 1.83 10.95
N ARG A 549 25.77 2.11 9.65
CA ARG A 549 26.98 1.82 8.85
C ARG A 549 27.92 3.02 8.78
N SER A 550 29.21 2.75 8.89
CA SER A 550 30.28 3.72 8.65
C SER A 550 30.50 3.90 7.14
N ILE A 551 30.77 5.13 6.72
CA ILE A 551 31.14 5.45 5.34
C ILE A 551 32.66 5.31 5.21
N GLU A 552 33.12 4.52 4.24
CA GLU A 552 34.52 4.38 3.88
C GLU A 552 34.75 5.07 2.53
N LEU A 553 35.63 6.08 2.49
CA LEU A 553 36.02 6.74 1.25
C LEU A 553 37.20 6.02 0.60
N ILE A 554 37.00 5.52 -0.61
CA ILE A 554 38.07 4.91 -1.41
C ILE A 554 38.48 5.89 -2.52
N VAL A 555 39.74 6.32 -2.48
CA VAL A 555 40.27 7.36 -3.38
C VAL A 555 41.11 6.73 -4.49
N GLY A 556 40.85 7.11 -5.74
CA GLY A 556 41.68 6.83 -6.91
C GLY A 556 42.41 8.08 -7.40
N ASP A 557 43.69 7.94 -7.77
CA ASP A 557 44.50 9.05 -8.32
C ASP A 557 44.38 9.12 -9.85
N GLY A 558 43.66 10.11 -10.37
CA GLY A 558 43.40 10.30 -11.80
C GLY A 558 44.51 11.03 -12.56
N ARG A 559 45.32 11.84 -11.86
CA ARG A 559 46.45 12.63 -12.41
C ARG A 559 46.11 13.57 -13.57
N ASN A 560 44.84 13.90 -13.74
CA ASN A 560 44.25 14.56 -14.90
C ASN A 560 44.57 13.84 -16.22
N ASP A 561 44.75 12.52 -16.17
CA ASP A 561 45.06 11.68 -17.31
C ASP A 561 43.87 10.77 -17.64
N GLN A 562 43.56 10.65 -18.93
CA GLN A 562 42.41 9.87 -19.41
C GLN A 562 42.51 8.39 -19.02
N VAL A 563 43.67 7.77 -19.26
CA VAL A 563 43.85 6.33 -19.07
C VAL A 563 43.84 6.03 -17.58
N ARG A 564 44.60 6.77 -16.79
CA ARG A 564 44.69 6.58 -15.34
C ARG A 564 43.38 6.86 -14.62
N SER A 565 42.65 7.90 -15.00
CA SER A 565 41.33 8.18 -14.41
C SER A 565 40.35 7.04 -14.64
N LEU A 566 40.35 6.46 -15.85
CA LEU A 566 39.50 5.33 -16.18
C LEU A 566 39.95 4.03 -15.48
N GLU A 567 41.25 3.77 -15.39
CA GLU A 567 41.80 2.65 -14.63
C GLU A 567 41.48 2.74 -13.15
N ALA A 568 41.64 3.93 -12.55
CA ALA A 568 41.27 4.19 -11.17
C ALA A 568 39.78 3.96 -10.93
N ALA A 569 38.91 4.47 -11.80
CA ALA A 569 37.47 4.22 -11.72
C ALA A 569 37.13 2.73 -11.87
N LYS A 570 37.72 2.03 -12.83
CA LYS A 570 37.52 0.58 -13.02
C LYS A 570 37.95 -0.20 -11.78
N ARG A 571 39.10 0.10 -11.19
CA ARG A 571 39.57 -0.52 -9.94
C ARG A 571 38.56 -0.32 -8.80
N LEU A 572 38.09 0.91 -8.61
CA LEU A 572 37.10 1.24 -7.58
C LEU A 572 35.77 0.49 -7.78
N VAL A 573 35.35 0.30 -9.03
CA VAL A 573 34.11 -0.44 -9.37
C VAL A 573 34.29 -1.96 -9.28
N GLN A 574 35.38 -2.49 -9.83
CA GLN A 574 35.55 -3.93 -10.06
C GLN A 574 36.19 -4.64 -8.86
N GLU A 575 37.15 -4.00 -8.21
CA GLU A 575 37.92 -4.59 -7.11
C GLU A 575 37.37 -4.13 -5.74
N GLU A 576 37.27 -2.82 -5.55
CA GLU A 576 36.83 -2.23 -4.26
C GLU A 576 35.31 -2.25 -4.10
N GLN A 577 34.62 -2.43 -5.23
CA GLN A 577 33.17 -2.55 -5.35
C GLN A 577 32.42 -1.39 -4.70
N VAL A 578 32.83 -0.14 -4.95
CA VAL A 578 32.16 1.02 -4.34
C VAL A 578 30.68 1.11 -4.74
N LEU A 579 29.84 1.60 -3.83
CA LEU A 579 28.40 1.78 -4.05
C LEU A 579 28.12 2.91 -5.05
N ALA A 580 28.86 4.00 -4.91
CA ALA A 580 28.64 5.25 -5.63
C ALA A 580 29.95 6.05 -5.68
N PHE A 581 30.00 7.06 -6.54
CA PHE A 581 31.08 8.03 -6.59
C PHE A 581 30.63 9.41 -6.08
N ILE A 582 31.56 10.14 -5.47
CA ILE A 582 31.35 11.52 -5.03
C ILE A 582 32.53 12.41 -5.42
N GLY A 583 32.25 13.62 -5.90
CA GLY A 583 33.26 14.68 -5.94
C GLY A 583 34.43 14.42 -6.91
N ASN A 584 34.24 13.64 -7.97
CA ASN A 584 35.31 13.38 -8.93
C ASN A 584 35.90 14.71 -9.44
N LEU A 585 37.22 14.87 -9.34
CA LEU A 585 37.93 16.10 -9.67
C LEU A 585 38.80 15.89 -10.91
N GLY A 586 38.70 16.81 -11.87
CA GLY A 586 39.55 16.87 -13.06
C GLY A 586 38.79 16.69 -14.37
N ASP A 587 39.32 17.26 -15.46
CA ASP A 587 38.70 17.23 -16.78
C ASP A 587 38.64 15.81 -17.34
N ALA A 588 39.74 15.08 -17.23
CA ALA A 588 39.85 13.70 -17.67
C ALA A 588 38.92 12.77 -16.86
N ALA A 589 38.88 12.96 -15.55
CA ALA A 589 37.98 12.23 -14.67
C ALA A 589 36.52 12.50 -15.05
N THR A 590 36.13 13.75 -15.25
CA THR A 590 34.74 14.09 -15.58
C THR A 590 34.34 13.54 -16.97
N ARG A 591 35.11 13.80 -18.03
CA ARG A 591 34.71 13.41 -19.40
C ARG A 591 34.75 11.91 -19.67
N HIS A 592 35.68 11.18 -19.05
CA HIS A 592 35.92 9.77 -19.38
C HIS A 592 35.39 8.79 -18.34
N VAL A 593 35.25 9.20 -17.08
CA VAL A 593 34.70 8.32 -16.03
C VAL A 593 33.18 8.35 -16.06
N ILE A 594 32.53 9.49 -16.35
CA ILE A 594 31.05 9.59 -16.39
C ILE A 594 30.44 8.56 -17.35
N PRO A 595 30.84 8.46 -18.64
CA PRO A 595 30.24 7.48 -19.55
C PRO A 595 30.44 6.02 -19.09
N TYR A 596 31.58 5.74 -18.44
CA TYR A 596 31.83 4.42 -17.85
C TYR A 596 30.88 4.14 -16.68
N LEU A 597 30.71 5.08 -15.74
CA LEU A 597 29.81 4.92 -14.61
C LEU A 597 28.35 4.81 -15.04
N GLU A 598 27.93 5.60 -16.02
CA GLU A 598 26.60 5.51 -16.63
C GLU A 598 26.35 4.13 -17.25
N ALA A 599 27.32 3.62 -18.02
CA ALA A 599 27.24 2.28 -18.61
C ALA A 599 27.19 1.15 -17.56
N GLN A 600 27.72 1.38 -16.35
CA GLN A 600 27.63 0.44 -15.23
C GLN A 600 26.42 0.68 -14.31
N GLY A 601 25.64 1.74 -14.53
CA GLY A 601 24.52 2.12 -13.66
C GLY A 601 24.97 2.55 -12.26
N ILE A 602 26.15 3.16 -12.13
CA ILE A 602 26.71 3.60 -10.85
C ILE A 602 26.56 5.13 -10.73
N PRO A 603 25.94 5.64 -9.65
CA PRO A 603 25.71 7.07 -9.50
C PRO A 603 27.01 7.82 -9.19
N LEU A 604 27.17 8.99 -9.83
CA LEU A 604 28.18 10.00 -9.50
C LEU A 604 27.48 11.25 -8.95
N ILE A 605 27.86 11.66 -7.74
CA ILE A 605 27.26 12.79 -7.03
C ILE A 605 28.25 13.96 -7.01
N ALA A 606 27.77 15.15 -7.38
CA ALA A 606 28.51 16.40 -7.33
C ALA A 606 29.92 16.33 -8.01
N PRO A 607 30.01 16.05 -9.32
CA PRO A 607 31.30 16.10 -10.02
C PRO A 607 31.92 17.50 -9.93
N LEU A 608 33.23 17.55 -9.68
CA LEU A 608 34.03 18.77 -9.58
C LEU A 608 34.81 18.97 -10.89
N ALA A 609 34.10 19.41 -11.92
CA ALA A 609 34.74 19.86 -13.16
C ALA A 609 35.18 21.33 -12.99
N PRO A 610 36.41 21.72 -13.38
CA PRO A 610 36.66 23.11 -13.67
C PRO A 610 35.76 23.54 -14.85
N ALA A 611 35.21 24.74 -14.75
CA ALA A 611 34.32 25.33 -15.75
C ALA A 611 35.00 25.51 -17.11
#